data_AF-A0A957P012-F1
#
_entry.id   AF-A0A957P012-F1
#
_cell.length_a   1.000
_cell.length_b   1.000
_cell.length_c   1.000
_cell.angle_alpha   90.00
_cell.angle_beta   90.00
_cell.angle_gamma   90.00
#
_symmetry.space_group_name_H-M   'P 1'
#
loop_
_entity.id
_entity.type
_entity.pdbx_description
1 polymer ?
#
loop_
_entity_poly.entity_id
_entity_poly.type
_entity_poly.pdbx_seq_one_letter_code
_entity_poly.pdbx_strand_id
1 'polypeptide(L)'
;MRNGDSEPYQYDVHGNMVRMPHLGNAPTEPNMHWDYKDQLHQVDLVGGGTAYYVYDAAGQRVRKVTENANGDVQDERIYLGGFELYREYHGNNAGLVRETLHIMDDKQRIVLVETRNEVDDGTAMQLIRYQIGNHLGSASLELNEQAEIISYEEYFPYGSTSYQAVDKEMKAAAKRYRYTGKERDEE
;
A
#
# COMPACT_ATOMS: atom_id res chain seq x y z
N MET A 1 12.09 17.85 27.38
CA MET A 1 13.16 17.79 26.36
C MET A 1 13.09 16.40 25.76
N ARG A 2 12.62 16.24 24.52
CA ARG A 2 12.76 14.95 23.81
C ARG A 2 14.25 14.79 23.55
N ASN A 3 14.84 13.68 24.00
CA ASN A 3 16.17 13.28 23.55
C ASN A 3 16.12 13.26 22.02
N GLY A 4 16.94 14.11 21.39
CA GLY A 4 17.16 14.11 19.96
C GLY A 4 18.12 12.98 19.65
N ASP A 5 17.62 11.75 19.69
CA ASP A 5 18.38 10.64 19.13
C ASP A 5 18.49 10.91 17.62
N SER A 6 19.72 11.15 17.18
CA SER A 6 20.02 11.35 15.76
C SER A 6 19.87 9.99 15.08
N GLU A 7 18.78 9.78 14.35
CA GLU A 7 18.61 8.59 13.51
C GLU A 7 19.54 8.70 12.29
N PRO A 8 20.62 7.91 12.20
CA PRO A 8 21.50 7.98 11.05
C PRO A 8 20.82 7.31 9.85
N TYR A 9 20.50 8.11 8.83
CA TYR A 9 20.10 7.59 7.53
C TYR A 9 21.34 7.17 6.75
N GLN A 10 21.34 5.94 6.26
CA GLN A 10 22.45 5.37 5.50
C GLN A 10 22.07 5.27 4.03
N TYR A 11 23.07 5.42 3.18
CA TYR A 11 22.91 5.42 1.74
C TYR A 11 24.01 4.58 1.06
N ASP A 12 23.68 3.98 -0.08
CA ASP A 12 24.68 3.39 -0.96
C ASP A 12 25.44 4.46 -1.76
N VAL A 13 26.34 4.02 -2.65
CA VAL A 13 27.14 4.93 -3.50
C VAL A 13 26.34 5.65 -4.58
N HIS A 14 25.13 5.19 -4.89
CA HIS A 14 24.20 5.83 -5.83
C HIS A 14 23.23 6.79 -5.13
N GLY A 15 23.24 6.83 -3.79
CA GLY A 15 22.39 7.71 -2.99
C GLY A 15 21.05 7.10 -2.61
N ASN A 16 20.87 5.79 -2.80
CA ASN A 16 19.67 5.10 -2.38
C ASN A 16 19.69 4.86 -0.87
N MET A 17 18.57 5.10 -0.19
CA MET A 17 18.47 4.84 1.25
C MET A 17 18.50 3.33 1.50
N VAL A 18 19.49 2.84 2.23
CA VAL A 18 19.64 1.39 2.51
C VAL A 18 19.01 0.97 3.83
N ARG A 19 18.52 1.93 4.62
CA ARG A 19 17.95 1.68 5.94
C ARG A 19 16.84 2.65 6.33
N MET A 20 15.73 2.09 6.82
CA MET A 20 14.72 2.82 7.61
C MET A 20 14.56 2.22 9.01
N PRO A 21 14.42 3.04 10.08
CA PRO A 21 14.36 2.54 11.46
C PRO A 21 13.14 1.66 11.80
N HIS A 22 12.04 1.80 11.06
CA HIS A 22 10.81 1.03 11.29
C HIS A 22 10.79 -0.31 10.54
N LEU A 23 11.84 -0.62 9.78
CA LEU A 23 11.97 -1.84 8.98
C LEU A 23 13.06 -2.76 9.58
N GLY A 24 12.98 -4.05 9.26
CA GLY A 24 13.94 -5.06 9.67
C GLY A 24 14.03 -5.30 11.19
N ASN A 25 14.92 -6.20 11.58
CA ASN A 25 15.07 -6.62 12.99
C ASN A 25 16.39 -6.14 13.62
N ALA A 26 17.30 -5.55 12.85
CA ALA A 26 18.61 -5.13 13.30
C ALA A 26 18.78 -3.59 13.16
N PRO A 27 19.30 -2.91 14.20
CA PRO A 27 19.38 -1.44 14.21
C PRO A 27 20.49 -0.87 13.32
N THR A 28 21.37 -1.70 12.77
CA THR A 28 22.56 -1.22 12.02
C THR A 28 22.71 -1.82 10.64
N GLU A 29 21.97 -2.88 10.31
CA GLU A 29 22.09 -3.55 9.02
C GLU A 29 21.17 -2.89 7.97
N PRO A 30 21.57 -2.89 6.69
CA PRO A 30 20.67 -2.56 5.59
C PRO A 30 19.41 -3.41 5.62
N ASN A 31 18.27 -2.78 5.40
CA ASN A 31 16.95 -3.43 5.34
C ASN A 31 16.15 -3.01 4.11
N MET A 32 16.75 -2.21 3.23
CA MET A 32 16.23 -1.82 1.93
C MET A 32 17.29 -2.12 0.88
N HIS A 33 16.92 -2.90 -0.13
CA HIS A 33 17.84 -3.33 -1.18
C HIS A 33 17.31 -2.91 -2.55
N TRP A 34 18.22 -2.47 -3.40
CA TRP A 34 17.92 -1.82 -4.68
C TRP A 34 18.44 -2.67 -5.83
N ASP A 35 17.75 -2.66 -6.96
CA ASP A 35 18.21 -3.34 -8.17
C ASP A 35 19.29 -2.53 -8.91
N TYR A 36 19.76 -3.05 -10.04
CA TYR A 36 20.78 -2.40 -10.87
C TYR A 36 20.33 -1.08 -11.52
N LYS A 37 19.04 -0.74 -11.45
CA LYS A 37 18.43 0.49 -11.96
C LYS A 37 18.03 1.45 -10.83
N ASP A 38 18.50 1.21 -9.60
CA ASP A 38 18.17 2.01 -8.42
C ASP A 38 16.66 1.98 -8.10
N GLN A 39 15.99 0.86 -8.37
CA GLN A 39 14.59 0.62 -8.00
C GLN A 39 14.54 -0.22 -6.73
N LEU A 40 13.66 0.13 -5.78
CA LEU A 40 13.53 -0.58 -4.50
C LEU A 40 13.09 -2.01 -4.79
N HIS A 41 13.97 -2.99 -4.63
CA HIS A 41 13.73 -4.37 -5.03
C HIS A 41 13.22 -5.22 -3.86
N GLN A 42 13.73 -4.95 -2.66
CA GLN A 42 13.49 -5.77 -1.49
C GLN A 42 13.46 -4.91 -0.22
N VAL A 43 12.57 -5.24 0.70
CA VAL A 43 12.54 -4.71 2.07
C VAL A 43 12.48 -5.87 3.05
N ASP A 44 13.32 -5.82 4.09
CA ASP A 44 13.29 -6.79 5.18
C ASP A 44 12.27 -6.35 6.25
N LEU A 45 11.34 -7.22 6.59
CA LEU A 45 10.18 -6.88 7.43
C LEU A 45 10.47 -7.07 8.93
N VAL A 46 9.79 -6.26 9.75
CA VAL A 46 9.79 -6.44 11.21
C VAL A 46 9.10 -7.75 11.56
N GLY A 47 9.70 -8.52 12.47
CA GLY A 47 9.20 -9.86 12.83
C GLY A 47 9.65 -10.96 11.88
N GLY A 48 10.41 -10.61 10.84
CA GLY A 48 10.95 -11.53 9.84
C GLY A 48 10.07 -11.62 8.59
N GLY A 49 10.66 -12.14 7.51
CA GLY A 49 10.05 -12.10 6.19
C GLY A 49 10.55 -10.93 5.35
N THR A 50 10.07 -10.88 4.12
CA THR A 50 10.62 -10.01 3.08
C THR A 50 9.52 -9.57 2.13
N ALA A 51 9.48 -8.28 1.80
CA ALA A 51 8.66 -7.76 0.70
C ALA A 51 9.52 -7.53 -0.54
N TYR A 52 9.09 -8.05 -1.69
CA TYR A 52 9.74 -7.88 -2.98
C TYR A 52 8.89 -7.04 -3.92
N TYR A 53 9.56 -6.23 -4.73
CA TYR A 53 8.94 -5.38 -5.74
C TYR A 53 9.55 -5.67 -7.11
N VAL A 54 8.69 -5.86 -8.11
CA VAL A 54 9.08 -6.17 -9.48
C VAL A 54 8.56 -5.07 -10.39
N TYR A 55 9.41 -4.63 -11.32
CA TYR A 55 9.15 -3.53 -12.22
C TYR A 55 9.21 -3.98 -13.68
N ASP A 56 8.44 -3.30 -14.54
CA ASP A 56 8.56 -3.46 -15.98
C ASP A 56 9.80 -2.72 -16.54
N ALA A 57 10.01 -2.82 -17.86
CA ALA A 57 11.15 -2.17 -18.51
C ALA A 57 11.16 -0.63 -18.37
N ALA A 58 9.98 -0.02 -18.17
CA ALA A 58 9.81 1.42 -17.97
C ALA A 58 9.94 1.85 -16.50
N GLY A 59 10.15 0.90 -15.58
CA GLY A 59 10.28 1.16 -14.14
C GLY A 59 8.95 1.32 -13.41
N GLN A 60 7.84 0.86 -13.99
CA GLN A 60 6.56 0.80 -13.28
C GLN A 60 6.45 -0.50 -12.49
N ARG A 61 6.02 -0.40 -11.22
CA ARG A 61 5.80 -1.58 -10.38
C ARG A 61 4.67 -2.43 -10.97
N VAL A 62 4.96 -3.69 -11.28
CA VAL A 62 4.02 -4.66 -11.83
C VAL A 62 3.68 -5.79 -10.86
N ARG A 63 4.49 -5.99 -9.82
CA ARG A 63 4.19 -6.98 -8.77
C ARG A 63 4.78 -6.53 -7.43
N LYS A 64 4.05 -6.83 -6.37
CA LYS A 64 4.50 -6.84 -4.97
C LYS A 64 4.24 -8.24 -4.41
N VAL A 65 5.20 -8.80 -3.68
CA VAL A 65 5.05 -10.11 -3.03
C VAL A 65 5.61 -10.01 -1.62
N THR A 66 4.88 -10.55 -0.65
CA THR A 66 5.33 -10.64 0.74
C THR A 66 5.61 -12.11 1.05
N GLU A 67 6.79 -12.41 1.58
CA GLU A 67 7.19 -13.72 2.06
C GLU A 67 7.37 -13.70 3.58
N ASN A 68 7.03 -14.80 4.25
CA ASN A 68 7.33 -14.98 5.66
C ASN A 68 8.83 -15.32 5.88
N ALA A 69 9.23 -15.48 7.13
CA ALA A 69 10.62 -15.82 7.49
C ALA A 69 11.11 -17.19 6.93
N ASN A 70 10.21 -18.08 6.51
CA ASN A 70 10.56 -19.35 5.88
C ASN A 70 10.67 -19.26 4.35
N GLY A 71 10.36 -18.11 3.75
CA GLY A 71 10.29 -17.92 2.30
C GLY A 71 8.97 -18.36 1.68
N ASP A 72 7.93 -18.66 2.48
CA ASP A 72 6.61 -18.94 1.95
C ASP A 72 5.89 -17.63 1.63
N VAL A 73 5.33 -17.53 0.43
CA VAL A 73 4.52 -16.39 0.00
C VAL A 73 3.29 -16.25 0.91
N GLN A 74 3.13 -15.09 1.54
CA GLN A 74 1.98 -14.71 2.35
C GLN A 74 0.89 -14.09 1.48
N ASP A 75 1.26 -13.09 0.68
CA ASP A 75 0.37 -12.40 -0.23
C ASP A 75 1.10 -11.90 -1.49
N GLU A 76 0.34 -11.66 -2.54
CA GLU A 76 0.85 -10.96 -3.72
C GLU A 76 -0.17 -9.95 -4.24
N ARG A 77 0.36 -8.91 -4.89
CA ARG A 77 -0.41 -7.98 -5.70
C ARG A 77 0.22 -7.80 -7.07
N ILE A 78 -0.58 -7.96 -8.11
CA ILE A 78 -0.19 -7.77 -9.51
C ILE A 78 -0.87 -6.50 -10.03
N TYR A 79 -0.09 -5.62 -10.65
CA TYR A 79 -0.55 -4.34 -11.18
C TYR A 79 -0.58 -4.40 -12.72
N LEU A 80 -1.76 -4.18 -13.29
CA LEU A 80 -2.04 -4.25 -14.73
C LEU A 80 -2.68 -2.94 -15.19
N GLY A 81 -1.94 -1.84 -15.07
CA GLY A 81 -2.42 -0.50 -15.41
C GLY A 81 -3.59 -0.06 -14.53
N GLY A 82 -4.78 0.02 -15.10
CA GLY A 82 -6.00 0.39 -14.37
C GLY A 82 -6.61 -0.73 -13.52
N PHE A 83 -5.98 -1.90 -13.46
CA PHE A 83 -6.48 -3.07 -12.75
C PHE A 83 -5.42 -3.64 -11.80
N GLU A 84 -5.87 -4.19 -10.68
CA GLU A 84 -5.04 -4.93 -9.74
C GLU A 84 -5.65 -6.27 -9.37
N LEU A 85 -4.79 -7.24 -9.12
CA LEU A 85 -5.15 -8.54 -8.57
C LEU A 85 -4.37 -8.78 -7.28
N TYR A 86 -5.07 -8.88 -6.16
CA TYR A 86 -4.55 -9.28 -4.87
C TYR A 86 -4.87 -10.74 -4.58
N ARG A 87 -3.92 -11.46 -3.99
CA ARG A 87 -4.13 -12.82 -3.48
C ARG A 87 -3.51 -12.97 -2.10
N GLU A 88 -4.28 -13.57 -1.19
CA GLU A 88 -3.81 -14.02 0.12
C GLU A 88 -3.57 -15.52 0.07
N TYR A 89 -2.40 -15.99 0.49
CA TYR A 89 -2.05 -17.41 0.53
C TYR A 89 -2.01 -17.96 1.95
N HIS A 90 -2.07 -17.11 2.96
CA HIS A 90 -1.84 -17.51 4.34
C HIS A 90 -2.84 -16.90 5.33
N GLY A 91 -2.76 -17.34 6.60
CA GLY A 91 -3.65 -16.87 7.67
C GLY A 91 -5.12 -17.26 7.48
N ASN A 92 -6.00 -16.52 8.17
CA ASN A 92 -7.44 -16.83 8.21
C ASN A 92 -8.15 -16.58 6.87
N ASN A 93 -7.55 -15.77 6.00
CA ASN A 93 -8.12 -15.37 4.72
C ASN A 93 -7.41 -16.06 3.54
N ALA A 94 -6.66 -17.14 3.79
CA ALA A 94 -5.96 -17.88 2.75
C ALA A 94 -6.91 -18.29 1.63
N GLY A 95 -6.51 -18.02 0.38
CA GLY A 95 -7.33 -18.20 -0.81
C GLY A 95 -8.18 -16.97 -1.19
N LEU A 96 -8.16 -15.89 -0.42
CA LEU A 96 -8.80 -14.63 -0.80
C LEU A 96 -8.19 -14.11 -2.10
N VAL A 97 -9.05 -13.79 -3.04
CA VAL A 97 -8.70 -13.09 -4.27
C VAL A 97 -9.52 -11.81 -4.31
N ARG A 98 -8.85 -10.67 -4.51
CA ARG A 98 -9.51 -9.37 -4.68
C ARG A 98 -9.04 -8.69 -5.95
N GLU A 99 -9.99 -8.36 -6.79
CA GLU A 99 -9.79 -7.57 -7.99
C GLU A 99 -10.13 -6.11 -7.70
N THR A 100 -9.32 -5.19 -8.21
CA THR A 100 -9.55 -3.75 -8.04
C THR A 100 -9.46 -3.07 -9.39
N LEU A 101 -10.56 -2.46 -9.85
CA LEU A 101 -10.60 -1.64 -11.07
C LEU A 101 -10.54 -0.16 -10.71
N HIS A 102 -9.66 0.57 -11.39
CA HIS A 102 -9.50 2.01 -11.27
C HIS A 102 -10.22 2.69 -12.41
N ILE A 103 -11.16 3.58 -12.09
CA ILE A 103 -11.84 4.43 -13.06
C ILE A 103 -11.28 5.84 -12.93
N MET A 104 -10.85 6.38 -14.07
CA MET A 104 -10.16 7.67 -14.18
C MET A 104 -11.03 8.67 -14.95
N ASP A 105 -10.89 9.97 -14.66
CA ASP A 105 -11.49 11.09 -15.40
C ASP A 105 -10.48 11.74 -16.38
N ASP A 106 -9.57 10.94 -16.94
CA ASP A 106 -8.35 11.31 -17.67
C ASP A 106 -7.23 11.95 -16.82
N LYS A 107 -7.55 12.60 -15.69
CA LYS A 107 -6.56 13.30 -14.87
C LYS A 107 -6.24 12.60 -13.57
N GLN A 108 -7.27 12.08 -12.90
CA GLN A 108 -7.18 11.50 -11.57
C GLN A 108 -8.14 10.32 -11.43
N ARG A 109 -7.92 9.54 -10.38
CA ARG A 109 -8.83 8.45 -10.02
C ARG A 109 -10.08 9.04 -9.40
N ILE A 110 -11.23 8.61 -9.89
CA ILE A 110 -12.54 9.02 -9.37
C ILE A 110 -13.29 7.87 -8.70
N VAL A 111 -13.05 6.62 -9.13
CA VAL A 111 -13.70 5.44 -8.53
C VAL A 111 -12.74 4.26 -8.43
N LEU A 112 -12.88 3.50 -7.35
CA LEU A 112 -12.35 2.15 -7.20
C LEU A 112 -13.52 1.16 -7.13
N VAL A 113 -13.48 0.11 -7.93
CA VAL A 113 -14.40 -1.02 -7.81
C VAL A 113 -13.60 -2.22 -7.32
N GLU A 114 -13.85 -2.63 -6.08
CA GLU A 114 -13.22 -3.78 -5.45
C GLU A 114 -14.20 -4.94 -5.42
N THR A 115 -13.79 -6.11 -5.92
CA THR A 115 -14.58 -7.34 -5.85
C THR A 115 -13.72 -8.46 -5.29
N ARG A 116 -14.19 -9.13 -4.25
CA ARG A 116 -13.53 -10.33 -3.71
C ARG A 116 -14.26 -11.60 -4.15
N ASN A 117 -13.54 -12.72 -4.10
CA ASN A 117 -14.15 -14.04 -4.20
C ASN A 117 -14.92 -14.41 -2.91
N GLU A 118 -15.39 -15.65 -2.85
CA GLU A 118 -16.22 -16.17 -1.75
C GLU A 118 -15.53 -16.23 -0.38
N VAL A 119 -14.22 -15.99 -0.30
CA VAL A 119 -13.49 -15.96 0.98
C VAL A 119 -13.87 -14.69 1.75
N ASP A 120 -14.54 -14.86 2.90
CA ASP A 120 -15.01 -13.75 3.72
C ASP A 120 -13.92 -13.24 4.67
N ASP A 121 -13.34 -12.10 4.33
CA ASP A 121 -12.38 -11.36 5.15
C ASP A 121 -13.04 -10.24 5.98
N GLY A 122 -14.36 -10.28 6.13
CA GLY A 122 -15.14 -9.26 6.84
C GLY A 122 -15.50 -8.04 5.97
N THR A 123 -15.09 -8.01 4.71
CA THR A 123 -15.45 -6.95 3.76
C THR A 123 -16.64 -7.35 2.87
N ALA A 124 -17.29 -6.38 2.24
CA ALA A 124 -18.33 -6.62 1.25
C ALA A 124 -17.78 -7.40 0.04
N MET A 125 -18.62 -8.24 -0.57
CA MET A 125 -18.25 -9.01 -1.77
C MET A 125 -17.87 -8.09 -2.93
N GLN A 126 -18.60 -6.99 -3.08
CA GLN A 126 -18.25 -5.89 -3.97
C GLN A 126 -18.40 -4.56 -3.22
N LEU A 127 -17.44 -3.66 -3.44
CA LEU A 127 -17.46 -2.30 -2.90
C LEU A 127 -17.04 -1.31 -3.98
N ILE A 128 -17.89 -0.31 -4.20
CA ILE A 128 -17.60 0.82 -5.09
C ILE A 128 -17.26 2.03 -4.21
N ARG A 129 -16.06 2.58 -4.41
CA ARG A 129 -15.58 3.76 -3.68
C ARG A 129 -15.43 4.94 -4.61
N TYR A 130 -16.29 5.94 -4.44
CA TYR A 130 -16.12 7.23 -5.09
C TYR A 130 -15.10 8.04 -4.30
N GLN A 131 -14.00 8.45 -4.94
CA GLN A 131 -12.93 9.21 -4.32
C GLN A 131 -13.07 10.70 -4.65
N ILE A 132 -13.18 11.52 -3.60
CA ILE A 132 -13.18 12.98 -3.72
C ILE A 132 -11.83 13.49 -3.23
N GLY A 133 -11.05 14.02 -4.17
CA GLY A 133 -9.71 14.54 -3.94
C GLY A 133 -9.68 16.01 -3.53
N ASN A 134 -8.57 16.43 -2.92
CA ASN A 134 -8.24 17.84 -2.75
C ASN A 134 -7.46 18.40 -3.95
N HIS A 135 -7.01 19.67 -3.88
CA HIS A 135 -6.29 20.34 -4.98
C HIS A 135 -4.94 19.70 -5.38
N LEU A 136 -4.38 18.81 -4.55
CA LEU A 136 -3.17 18.04 -4.84
C LEU A 136 -3.48 16.62 -5.34
N GLY A 137 -4.75 16.27 -5.51
CA GLY A 137 -5.20 14.93 -5.89
C GLY A 137 -5.13 13.91 -4.76
N SER A 138 -4.92 14.33 -3.50
CA SER A 138 -5.01 13.43 -2.35
C SER A 138 -6.47 13.03 -2.11
N ALA A 139 -6.74 11.73 -1.99
CA ALA A 139 -8.09 11.22 -1.77
C ALA A 139 -8.55 11.57 -0.35
N SER A 140 -9.43 12.56 -0.17
CA SER A 140 -9.83 13.04 1.16
C SER A 140 -11.12 12.39 1.67
N LEU A 141 -12.06 12.07 0.80
CA LEU A 141 -13.34 11.46 1.17
C LEU A 141 -13.65 10.29 0.24
N GLU A 142 -14.03 9.16 0.81
CA GLU A 142 -14.52 7.99 0.08
C GLU A 142 -15.99 7.79 0.40
N LEU A 143 -16.82 7.67 -0.63
CA LEU A 143 -18.26 7.43 -0.53
C LEU A 143 -18.63 6.11 -1.20
N ASN A 144 -19.70 5.46 -0.73
CA ASN A 144 -20.33 4.36 -1.46
C ASN A 144 -21.33 4.90 -2.50
N GLU A 145 -21.99 3.99 -3.21
CA GLU A 145 -22.99 4.30 -4.25
C GLU A 145 -24.26 5.00 -3.72
N GLN A 146 -24.55 4.88 -2.41
CA GLN A 146 -25.63 5.60 -1.72
C GLN A 146 -25.18 6.97 -1.16
N ALA A 147 -23.95 7.40 -1.46
CA ALA A 147 -23.30 8.60 -0.91
C ALA A 147 -23.10 8.57 0.62
N GLU A 148 -23.08 7.37 1.21
CA GLU A 148 -22.68 7.17 2.60
C GLU A 148 -21.16 7.20 2.71
N ILE A 149 -20.65 7.72 3.83
CA ILE A 149 -19.21 7.88 4.04
C ILE A 149 -18.58 6.53 4.34
N ILE A 150 -17.61 6.13 3.52
CA ILE A 150 -16.74 4.98 3.81
C ILE A 150 -15.57 5.44 4.68
N SER A 151 -14.87 6.49 4.25
CA SER A 151 -13.72 7.03 4.97
C SER A 151 -13.50 8.51 4.70
N TYR A 152 -12.89 9.21 5.66
CA TYR A 152 -12.42 10.58 5.55
C TYR A 152 -10.98 10.66 6.05
N GLU A 153 -10.11 11.37 5.32
CA GLU A 153 -8.69 11.50 5.64
C GLU A 153 -8.16 12.89 5.28
N GLU A 154 -7.42 13.48 6.21
CA GLU A 154 -6.67 14.72 6.03
C GLU A 154 -5.18 14.46 6.11
N TYR A 155 -4.41 15.30 5.43
CA TYR A 155 -2.97 15.14 5.26
C TYR A 155 -2.23 16.39 5.73
N PHE A 156 -1.13 16.18 6.44
CA PHE A 156 -0.09 17.20 6.59
C PHE A 156 0.54 17.54 5.24
N PRO A 157 1.23 18.69 5.11
CA PRO A 157 1.78 19.14 3.83
C PRO A 157 2.67 18.13 3.10
N TYR A 158 3.40 17.29 3.85
CA TYR A 158 4.31 16.27 3.32
C TYR A 158 3.74 14.84 3.33
N GLY A 159 2.42 14.69 3.43
CA GLY A 159 1.74 13.45 3.09
C GLY A 159 1.44 12.48 4.23
N SER A 160 1.93 12.74 5.44
CA SER A 160 1.46 12.00 6.61
C SER A 160 0.00 12.33 6.93
N THR A 161 -0.75 11.34 7.39
CA THR A 161 -2.15 11.50 7.81
C THR A 161 -2.23 12.36 9.07
N SER A 162 -2.96 13.48 9.03
CA SER A 162 -3.22 14.33 10.19
C SER A 162 -4.49 13.91 10.93
N TYR A 163 -5.49 13.45 10.19
CA TYR A 163 -6.76 12.95 10.71
C TYR A 163 -7.27 11.82 9.83
N GLN A 164 -7.86 10.80 10.45
CA GLN A 164 -8.51 9.71 9.75
C GLN A 164 -9.77 9.29 10.49
N ALA A 165 -10.86 9.13 9.75
CA ALA A 165 -12.10 8.52 10.20
C ALA A 165 -12.53 7.46 9.19
N VAL A 166 -13.00 6.32 9.70
CA VAL A 166 -13.54 5.22 8.89
C VAL A 166 -14.86 4.82 9.51
N ASP A 167 -15.87 4.59 8.69
CA ASP A 167 -17.12 4.02 9.16
C ASP A 167 -16.88 2.57 9.58
N LYS A 168 -17.09 2.28 10.87
CA LYS A 168 -16.85 0.97 11.46
C LYS A 168 -17.91 -0.06 11.08
N GLU A 169 -19.11 0.39 10.72
CA GLU A 169 -20.20 -0.48 10.29
C GLU A 169 -20.04 -0.86 8.81
N MET A 170 -19.31 -0.02 8.05
CA MET A 170 -18.97 -0.29 6.67
C MET A 170 -17.96 -1.44 6.57
N LYS A 171 -18.36 -2.52 5.90
CA LYS A 171 -17.51 -3.67 5.58
C LYS A 171 -16.55 -3.35 4.45
N ALA A 172 -15.60 -2.46 4.68
CA ALA A 172 -14.65 -1.98 3.68
C ALA A 172 -13.22 -2.46 3.96
N ALA A 173 -12.50 -2.83 2.90
CA ALA A 173 -11.06 -3.05 2.99
C ALA A 173 -10.33 -1.76 3.38
N ALA A 174 -9.11 -1.87 3.90
CA ALA A 174 -8.29 -0.70 4.25
C ALA A 174 -8.02 0.16 3.00
N LYS A 175 -8.10 1.49 3.17
CA LYS A 175 -7.80 2.44 2.11
C LYS A 175 -6.30 2.44 1.78
N ARG A 176 -5.98 2.09 0.54
CA ARG A 176 -4.59 2.04 0.03
C ARG A 176 -4.14 3.31 -0.69
N TYR A 177 -5.03 3.90 -1.48
CA TYR A 177 -4.72 5.10 -2.27
C TYR A 177 -5.07 6.38 -1.51
N ARG A 178 -4.05 7.17 -1.18
CA ARG A 178 -4.16 8.25 -0.18
C ARG A 178 -3.60 9.57 -0.71
N TYR A 179 -2.45 10.02 -0.20
CA TYR A 179 -1.84 11.29 -0.53
C TYR A 179 -1.40 11.33 -2.00
N THR A 180 -1.74 12.41 -2.71
CA THR A 180 -1.50 12.59 -4.17
C THR A 180 -2.00 11.44 -5.04
N GLY A 181 -3.01 10.70 -4.56
CA GLY A 181 -3.58 9.53 -5.24
C GLY A 181 -2.64 8.32 -5.31
N LYS A 182 -1.51 8.36 -4.60
CA LYS A 182 -0.52 7.27 -4.56
C LYS A 182 -0.88 6.23 -3.50
N GLU A 183 -0.42 5.01 -3.74
CA GLU A 183 -0.53 3.93 -2.77
C GLU A 183 0.37 4.21 -1.57
N ARG A 184 -0.12 3.90 -0.38
CA ARG A 184 0.68 3.77 0.84
C ARG A 184 0.81 2.28 1.18
N ASP A 185 2.02 1.77 1.02
CA ASP A 185 2.43 0.44 1.48
C ASP A 185 2.42 0.39 3.03
N GLU A 186 2.25 -0.80 3.62
CA GLU A 186 1.97 -0.99 5.06
C GLU A 186 3.20 -1.39 5.89
N GLU A 187 4.31 -1.73 5.22
CA GLU A 187 5.61 -2.06 5.82
C GLU A 187 6.15 -0.99 6.78
#